data_AF-A0AAN9HNB0-F1
#
_entry.id   AF-A0AAN9HNB0-F1
#
_cell.length_a   1.000
_cell.length_b   1.000
_cell.length_c   1.000
_cell.angle_alpha   90.00
_cell.angle_beta   90.00
_cell.angle_gamma   90.00
#
_symmetry.space_group_name_H-M   'P 1'
#
loop_
_entity.id
_entity.type
_entity.pdbx_description
1 polymer ?
#
loop_
_entity_poly.entity_id
_entity_poly.type
_entity_poly.pdbx_seq_one_letter_code
_entity_poly.pdbx_strand_id
1 'polypeptide(L)'
;MGEVHHRIGNGNSSFCHTDWTGHGYLSQAVPFIDIHDFELTIKQVWQYDNWNLSCIYSWLPHHAIQEINGIKPHFHDSVVDCFVWKSETDSVYIAKSGFRWLSNLSTNDIVADQWSWIWKLPTSENIRFFISLIYHDSLTTNVLRFRRKVTSSPLCLRCGLHHKTILRCLRDRHNALHVWYVVGLEQMPNFFPSDIKSWIKDSNSHKGNLFMSTPRWNWRARNSHCLSFETMTMHHILTMIYNDIKCLKMVYLPSSRQLHNQRLV
;
A
#
# COMPACT_ATOMS: atom_id res chain seq x y z
N MET A 1 0.07 14.56 12.06
CA MET A 1 -0.89 15.40 11.32
C MET A 1 -0.07 16.49 10.67
N GLY A 2 0.32 16.45 9.39
CA GLY A 2 -0.36 16.01 8.18
C GLY A 2 -0.39 17.28 7.32
N GLU A 3 0.47 17.38 6.30
CA GLU A 3 0.68 18.62 5.50
C GLU A 3 -0.56 19.13 4.74
N VAL A 4 -1.73 18.51 4.96
CA VAL A 4 -3.00 18.96 4.40
C VAL A 4 -3.69 19.82 5.45
N HIS A 5 -4.01 21.06 5.10
CA HIS A 5 -4.84 21.94 5.94
C HIS A 5 -6.03 22.46 5.14
N HIS A 6 -7.10 22.82 5.84
CA HIS A 6 -8.27 23.39 5.22
C HIS A 6 -8.08 24.91 5.05
N ARG A 7 -8.06 25.39 3.80
CA ARG A 7 -7.98 26.81 3.50
C ARG A 7 -9.40 27.37 3.38
N ILE A 8 -9.68 28.38 4.20
CA ILE A 8 -10.92 29.16 4.13
C ILE A 8 -10.82 30.12 2.94
N GLY A 9 -11.73 29.99 1.98
CA GLY A 9 -11.93 30.88 0.84
C GLY A 9 -13.23 31.66 1.02
N ASN A 10 -14.35 31.16 0.52
CA ASN A 10 -15.65 31.81 0.61
C ASN A 10 -16.39 31.53 1.93
N GLY A 11 -15.88 30.63 2.77
CA GLY A 11 -16.42 30.37 4.11
C GLY A 11 -17.68 29.51 4.15
N ASN A 12 -18.01 28.84 3.04
CA ASN A 12 -19.20 27.98 2.95
C ASN A 12 -18.99 26.59 3.59
N SER A 13 -17.79 26.30 4.07
CA SER A 13 -17.50 25.06 4.79
C SER A 13 -18.23 25.00 6.12
N SER A 14 -18.57 23.77 6.53
CA SER A 14 -19.24 23.52 7.81
C SER A 14 -18.35 23.95 8.97
N PHE A 15 -18.92 24.75 9.86
CA PHE A 15 -18.26 25.22 11.09
C PHE A 15 -17.85 24.04 11.99
N CYS A 16 -18.73 23.03 12.13
CA CYS A 16 -18.52 21.92 13.07
C CYS A 16 -17.76 20.72 12.48
N HIS A 17 -17.88 20.50 11.17
CA HIS A 17 -17.43 19.28 10.49
C HIS A 17 -16.20 19.48 9.59
N THR A 18 -15.66 20.70 9.50
CA THR A 18 -14.39 20.94 8.82
C THR A 18 -13.31 21.36 9.81
N ASP A 19 -12.08 20.91 9.57
CA ASP A 19 -10.91 21.24 10.39
C ASP A 19 -10.30 22.57 9.91
N TRP A 20 -11.10 23.63 9.99
CA TRP A 20 -10.67 24.97 9.60
C TRP A 20 -9.81 25.65 10.67
N THR A 21 -9.79 25.12 11.89
CA THR A 21 -8.90 25.57 12.99
C THR A 21 -7.51 24.95 12.92
N GLY A 22 -7.34 23.83 12.19
CA GLY A 22 -6.09 23.06 12.13
C GLY A 22 -5.81 22.20 13.35
N HIS A 23 -6.76 22.15 14.31
CA HIS A 23 -6.66 21.41 15.57
C HIS A 23 -7.65 20.24 15.66
N GLY A 24 -8.32 19.90 14.56
CA GLY A 24 -9.34 18.87 14.47
C GLY A 24 -10.75 19.44 14.29
N TYR A 25 -11.73 18.56 14.16
CA TYR A 25 -13.13 18.96 14.00
C TYR A 25 -13.70 19.44 15.34
N LEU A 26 -14.41 20.57 15.35
CA LEU A 26 -15.12 21.03 16.56
C LEU A 26 -16.14 19.99 17.05
N SER A 27 -16.73 19.22 16.14
CA SER A 27 -17.58 18.06 16.46
C SER A 27 -16.94 17.02 17.39
N GLN A 28 -15.61 16.91 17.42
CA GLN A 28 -14.89 15.99 18.30
C GLN A 28 -14.63 16.59 19.68
N ALA A 29 -14.67 17.91 19.82
CA ALA A 29 -14.48 18.61 21.08
C ALA A 29 -15.77 18.67 21.92
N VAL A 30 -16.92 18.37 21.32
CA VAL A 30 -18.24 18.42 21.97
C VAL A 30 -18.86 17.02 22.08
N PRO A 31 -19.64 16.73 23.15
CA PRO A 31 -20.31 15.43 23.29
C PRO A 31 -21.42 15.19 22.25
N PHE A 32 -22.06 16.27 21.79
CA PHE A 32 -23.08 16.27 20.76
C PHE A 32 -23.14 17.65 20.09
N ILE A 33 -23.62 17.67 18.85
CA ILE A 33 -23.93 18.90 18.10
C ILE A 33 -25.45 19.01 18.00
N ASP A 34 -25.97 20.19 18.31
CA ASP A 34 -27.38 20.50 18.12
C ASP A 34 -27.76 20.48 16.63
N ILE A 35 -28.96 20.03 16.32
CA ILE A 35 -29.44 19.90 14.93
C ILE A 35 -29.42 21.24 14.17
N HIS A 36 -29.62 22.36 14.88
CA HIS A 36 -29.60 23.70 14.28
C HIS A 36 -28.20 24.11 13.83
N ASP A 37 -27.15 23.51 14.40
CA ASP A 37 -25.76 23.84 14.10
C ASP A 37 -25.12 22.90 13.08
N PHE A 38 -25.85 21.89 12.63
CA PHE A 38 -25.31 20.86 11.74
C PHE A 38 -24.88 21.45 10.39
N GLU A 39 -25.67 22.39 9.85
CA GLU A 39 -25.46 23.05 8.57
C GLU A 39 -24.82 24.45 8.70
N LEU A 40 -24.46 24.88 9.92
CA LEU A 40 -23.81 26.17 10.13
C LEU A 40 -22.50 26.25 9.35
N THR A 41 -22.32 27.33 8.60
CA THR A 41 -21.09 27.62 7.86
C THR A 41 -20.22 28.63 8.58
N ILE A 42 -18.92 28.62 8.28
CA ILE A 42 -17.95 29.56 8.88
C ILE A 42 -18.36 31.02 8.60
N LYS A 43 -18.82 31.32 7.37
CA LYS A 43 -19.29 32.66 6.97
C LYS A 43 -20.52 33.13 7.74
N GLN A 44 -21.39 32.21 8.18
CA GLN A 44 -22.58 32.56 8.96
C GLN A 44 -22.23 32.91 10.40
N VAL A 45 -21.21 32.25 10.99
CA VAL A 45 -20.77 32.50 12.36
C VAL A 45 -19.83 33.70 12.44
N TRP A 46 -19.02 33.97 11.41
CA TRP A 46 -18.17 35.17 11.37
C TRP A 46 -18.94 36.38 10.83
N GLN A 47 -19.27 37.34 11.70
CA GLN A 47 -20.03 38.55 11.34
C GLN A 47 -19.35 39.78 11.92
N TYR A 48 -19.28 40.87 11.13
CA TYR A 48 -18.75 42.16 11.57
C TYR A 48 -17.35 42.08 12.22
N ASP A 49 -16.43 41.36 11.59
CA ASP A 49 -15.06 41.12 12.09
C ASP A 49 -14.96 40.44 13.46
N ASN A 50 -15.99 39.68 13.84
CA ASN A 50 -15.99 38.90 15.08
C ASN A 50 -16.76 37.58 14.95
N TRP A 51 -16.48 36.63 15.85
CA TRP A 51 -17.22 35.38 15.94
C TRP A 51 -18.53 35.60 16.70
N ASN A 52 -19.66 35.41 16.04
CA ASN A 52 -20.98 35.42 16.65
C ASN A 52 -21.31 34.03 17.23
N LEU A 53 -20.63 33.69 18.33
CA LEU A 53 -20.83 32.42 19.03
C LEU A 53 -22.21 32.32 19.71
N SER A 54 -22.94 33.42 19.85
CA SER A 54 -24.29 33.42 20.42
C SER A 54 -25.35 32.78 19.52
N CYS A 55 -25.04 32.60 18.23
CA CYS A 55 -25.91 31.92 17.27
C CYS A 55 -25.76 30.39 17.30
N ILE A 56 -24.82 29.85 18.08
CA ILE A 56 -24.54 28.42 18.18
C ILE A 56 -25.33 27.85 19.36
N TYR A 57 -26.14 26.82 19.11
CA TYR A 57 -26.94 26.16 20.14
C TYR A 57 -26.15 25.12 20.93
N SER A 58 -25.15 24.54 20.29
CA SER A 58 -24.24 23.54 20.85
C SER A 58 -23.35 24.17 21.90
N TRP A 59 -23.18 23.46 23.01
CA TRP A 59 -22.23 23.86 24.03
C TRP A 59 -20.80 23.72 23.51
N LEU A 60 -20.04 24.82 23.47
CA LEU A 60 -18.62 24.83 23.13
C LEU A 60 -17.76 24.90 24.41
N PRO A 61 -16.78 24.01 24.57
CA PRO A 61 -15.82 24.09 25.66
C PRO A 61 -15.03 25.40 25.64
N HIS A 62 -14.58 25.86 26.81
CA HIS A 62 -13.82 27.10 26.94
C HIS A 62 -12.53 27.11 26.09
N HIS A 63 -11.83 25.97 25.96
CA HIS A 63 -10.63 25.87 25.14
C HIS A 63 -10.94 26.11 23.65
N ALA A 64 -12.03 25.52 23.13
CA ALA A 64 -12.45 25.70 21.75
C ALA A 64 -12.82 27.16 21.47
N ILE A 65 -13.52 27.83 22.40
CA ILE A 65 -13.86 29.25 22.28
C ILE A 65 -12.60 30.13 22.20
N GLN A 66 -11.60 29.85 23.04
CA GLN A 66 -10.33 30.58 23.02
C GLN A 66 -9.59 30.40 21.69
N GLU A 67 -9.54 29.18 21.16
CA GLU A 67 -8.93 28.87 19.87
C GLU A 67 -9.65 29.59 18.73
N ILE A 68 -10.98 29.51 18.70
CA ILE A 68 -11.81 30.19 17.69
C ILE A 68 -11.53 31.70 17.71
N ASN A 69 -11.58 32.34 18.88
CA ASN A 69 -11.33 33.78 19.02
C ASN A 69 -9.91 34.21 18.63
N GLY A 70 -8.94 33.30 18.67
CA GLY A 70 -7.57 33.54 18.19
C GLY A 70 -7.44 33.57 16.67
N ILE A 71 -8.44 33.03 15.94
CA ILE A 71 -8.43 32.90 14.48
C ILE A 71 -9.24 34.03 13.86
N LYS A 72 -8.63 34.75 12.90
CA LYS A 72 -9.32 35.73 12.06
C LYS A 72 -9.37 35.19 10.62
N PRO A 73 -10.51 34.69 10.14
CA PRO A 73 -10.62 34.21 8.77
C PRO A 73 -10.58 35.37 7.78
N HIS A 74 -9.85 35.19 6.68
CA HIS A 74 -9.87 36.10 5.54
C HIS A 74 -10.71 35.48 4.44
N PHE A 75 -11.88 36.06 4.17
CA PHE A 75 -12.76 35.55 3.12
C PHE A 75 -12.42 36.17 1.77
N HIS A 76 -12.51 35.34 0.73
CA HIS A 76 -12.42 35.77 -0.65
C HIS A 76 -13.52 35.07 -1.44
N ASP A 77 -14.57 35.80 -1.82
CA ASP A 77 -15.78 35.22 -2.43
C ASP A 77 -15.49 34.43 -3.73
N SER A 78 -14.45 34.80 -4.48
CA SER A 78 -14.04 34.09 -5.71
C SER A 78 -13.27 32.79 -5.47
N VAL A 79 -12.84 32.50 -4.25
CA VAL A 79 -12.07 31.29 -3.92
C VAL A 79 -12.95 30.33 -3.13
N VAL A 80 -13.06 29.09 -3.58
CA VAL A 80 -13.80 28.05 -2.85
C VAL A 80 -12.94 27.49 -1.73
N ASP A 81 -13.57 27.18 -0.60
CA ASP A 81 -12.93 26.46 0.50
C ASP A 81 -12.40 25.10 0.03
N CYS A 82 -11.15 24.77 0.37
CA CYS A 82 -10.57 23.52 -0.07
C CYS A 82 -9.41 23.05 0.81
N PHE A 83 -9.07 21.77 0.69
CA PHE A 83 -7.87 21.20 1.27
C PHE A 83 -6.64 21.58 0.44
N VAL A 84 -5.61 22.06 1.13
CA VAL A 84 -4.37 22.58 0.55
C VAL A 84 -3.17 21.78 1.05
N TRP A 85 -2.25 21.49 0.13
CA TRP A 85 -0.96 20.87 0.44
C TRP A 85 0.07 21.92 0.88
N LYS A 86 0.52 21.86 2.12
CA LYS A 86 1.37 22.86 2.79
C LYS A 86 2.80 22.93 2.26
N SER A 87 3.35 21.83 1.73
CA SER A 87 4.74 21.80 1.25
C SER A 87 4.95 22.51 -0.09
N GLU A 88 3.88 22.91 -0.80
CA GLU A 88 4.00 23.54 -2.12
C GLU A 88 3.41 24.95 -2.10
N THR A 89 4.06 25.90 -2.79
CA THR A 89 3.61 27.29 -2.87
C THR A 89 2.23 27.42 -3.50
N ASP A 90 1.96 26.58 -4.49
CA ASP A 90 0.72 26.61 -5.27
C ASP A 90 -0.43 25.88 -4.58
N SER A 91 -0.22 25.38 -3.36
CA SER A 91 -1.25 24.74 -2.54
C SER A 91 -1.83 23.43 -3.13
N VAL A 92 -1.32 22.98 -4.28
CA VAL A 92 -1.76 21.78 -4.99
C VAL A 92 -0.84 20.61 -4.65
N TYR A 93 -1.46 19.46 -4.38
CA TYR A 93 -0.73 18.21 -4.22
C TYR A 93 -0.10 17.77 -5.54
N ILE A 94 1.21 17.55 -5.53
CA ILE A 94 1.92 16.85 -6.61
C ILE A 94 2.62 15.63 -6.02
N ALA A 95 2.69 14.55 -6.80
CA ALA A 95 3.31 13.31 -6.34
C ALA A 95 4.76 13.50 -5.83
N LYS A 96 5.49 14.48 -6.40
CA LYS A 96 6.85 14.84 -6.00
C LYS A 96 6.93 15.42 -4.58
N SER A 97 6.04 16.33 -4.21
CA SER A 97 6.03 16.95 -2.87
C SER A 97 5.60 15.92 -1.83
N GLY A 98 4.57 15.12 -2.13
CA GLY A 98 4.15 13.98 -1.31
C GLY A 98 5.28 12.98 -1.06
N PHE A 99 6.04 12.62 -2.10
CA PHE A 99 7.17 11.70 -1.97
C PHE A 99 8.29 12.27 -1.08
N ARG A 100 8.64 13.56 -1.25
CA ARG A 100 9.63 14.24 -0.40
C ARG A 100 9.21 14.27 1.06
N TRP A 101 7.94 14.62 1.31
CA TRP A 101 7.37 14.60 2.65
C TRP A 101 7.46 13.22 3.30
N LEU A 102 7.06 12.15 2.58
CA LEU A 102 7.18 10.77 3.06
C LEU A 102 8.64 10.36 3.31
N SER A 103 9.55 10.75 2.41
CA SER A 103 10.98 10.43 2.52
C SER A 103 11.62 11.10 3.73
N ASN A 104 11.20 12.33 4.04
CA ASN A 104 11.67 13.06 5.22
C ASN A 104 11.13 12.48 6.53
N LEU A 105 9.93 11.87 6.50
CA LEU A 105 9.38 11.16 7.65
C LEU A 105 10.06 9.81 7.91
N SER A 106 10.55 9.14 6.86
CA SER A 106 11.32 7.91 7.00
C SER A 106 12.77 8.21 7.38
N THR A 107 13.00 8.65 8.61
CA THR A 107 14.35 8.92 9.17
C THR A 107 15.18 7.66 9.44
N ASN A 108 14.67 6.46 9.08
CA ASN A 108 15.34 5.19 9.35
C ASN A 108 15.84 4.53 8.05
N ASP A 109 17.01 4.96 7.57
CA ASP A 109 17.76 4.30 6.48
C ASP A 109 17.94 2.79 6.73
N ILE A 110 17.95 2.37 8.01
CA ILE A 110 18.01 0.98 8.46
C ILE A 110 16.89 0.11 7.86
N VAL A 111 15.70 0.66 7.63
CA VAL A 111 14.55 -0.10 7.09
C VAL A 111 14.68 -0.31 5.58
N ALA A 112 15.21 0.68 4.84
CA ALA A 112 15.42 0.58 3.40
C ALA A 112 16.45 -0.50 3.05
N ASP A 113 17.49 -0.66 3.88
CA ASP A 113 18.55 -1.63 3.61
C ASP A 113 18.08 -3.10 3.69
N GLN A 114 17.04 -3.39 4.50
CA GLN A 114 16.56 -4.77 4.71
C GLN A 114 15.95 -5.44 3.47
N TRP A 115 15.48 -4.65 2.49
CA TRP A 115 14.81 -5.14 1.27
C TRP A 115 15.39 -4.57 -0.02
N SER A 116 16.37 -3.67 0.05
CA SER A 116 17.06 -3.10 -1.12
C SER A 116 17.63 -4.17 -2.07
N TRP A 117 18.05 -5.30 -1.51
CA TRP A 117 18.54 -6.47 -2.25
C TRP A 117 17.52 -7.05 -3.23
N ILE A 118 16.20 -6.94 -2.96
CA ILE A 118 15.14 -7.42 -3.85
C ILE A 118 15.21 -6.69 -5.20
N TRP A 119 15.52 -5.39 -5.16
CA TRP A 119 15.64 -4.57 -6.37
C TRP A 119 16.93 -4.80 -7.14
N LYS A 120 17.95 -5.37 -6.49
CA LYS A 120 19.22 -5.77 -7.10
C LYS A 120 19.19 -7.17 -7.71
N LEU A 121 18.08 -7.91 -7.59
CA LEU A 121 17.95 -9.25 -8.15
C LEU A 121 18.09 -9.22 -9.68
N PRO A 122 18.80 -10.17 -10.31
CA PRO A 122 18.95 -10.26 -11.76
C PRO A 122 17.68 -10.83 -12.40
N THR A 123 16.57 -10.10 -12.28
CA THR A 123 15.25 -10.52 -12.74
C THR A 123 14.40 -9.35 -13.25
N SER A 124 13.33 -9.66 -14.00
CA SER A 124 12.42 -8.64 -14.52
C SER A 124 11.74 -7.83 -13.41
N GLU A 125 11.41 -6.56 -13.67
CA GLU A 125 10.73 -5.69 -12.69
C GLU A 125 9.42 -6.29 -12.17
N ASN A 126 8.69 -6.99 -13.04
CA ASN A 126 7.45 -7.68 -12.67
C ASN A 126 7.68 -8.73 -11.57
N ILE A 127 8.80 -9.43 -11.62
CA ILE A 127 9.17 -10.44 -10.63
C ILE A 127 9.69 -9.78 -9.35
N ARG A 128 10.53 -8.73 -9.46
CA ARG A 128 11.00 -7.96 -8.29
C ARG A 128 9.84 -7.36 -7.50
N PHE A 129 8.91 -6.72 -8.19
CA PHE A 129 7.69 -6.18 -7.60
C PHE A 129 6.87 -7.27 -6.92
N PHE A 130 6.69 -8.42 -7.58
CA PHE A 130 5.96 -9.54 -6.98
C PHE A 130 6.64 -10.07 -5.72
N ILE A 131 7.96 -10.24 -5.71
CA ILE A 131 8.73 -10.66 -4.53
C ILE A 131 8.60 -9.64 -3.40
N SER A 132 8.66 -8.35 -3.73
CA SER A 132 8.44 -7.27 -2.75
C SER A 132 7.05 -7.39 -2.09
N LEU A 133 5.99 -7.66 -2.86
CA LEU A 133 4.66 -7.91 -2.30
C LEU A 133 4.61 -9.12 -1.35
N ILE A 134 5.36 -10.19 -1.63
CA ILE A 134 5.48 -11.33 -0.73
C ILE A 134 6.23 -10.91 0.55
N TYR A 135 7.36 -10.23 0.41
CA TYR A 135 8.22 -9.81 1.52
C TYR A 135 7.49 -8.91 2.53
N HIS A 136 6.61 -8.04 2.02
CA HIS A 136 5.80 -7.13 2.83
C HIS A 136 4.42 -7.69 3.22
N ASP A 137 4.19 -9.01 3.11
CA ASP A 137 2.90 -9.67 3.42
C ASP A 137 1.68 -8.98 2.78
N SER A 138 1.85 -8.48 1.55
CA SER A 138 0.93 -7.54 0.89
C SER A 138 0.10 -8.17 -0.24
N LEU A 139 0.26 -9.47 -0.49
CA LEU A 139 -0.64 -10.19 -1.40
C LEU A 139 -2.03 -10.34 -0.78
N THR A 140 -3.08 -10.21 -1.60
CA THR A 140 -4.50 -10.22 -1.20
C THR A 140 -5.02 -11.60 -0.79
N THR A 141 -4.45 -12.10 0.30
CA THR A 141 -4.86 -13.33 0.99
C THR A 141 -6.04 -13.07 1.91
N ASN A 142 -6.70 -14.14 2.39
CA ASN A 142 -7.86 -13.93 3.27
C ASN A 142 -7.45 -13.42 4.65
N VAL A 143 -6.24 -13.77 5.12
CA VAL A 143 -5.65 -13.21 6.34
C VAL A 143 -5.45 -11.69 6.20
N LEU A 144 -4.90 -11.22 5.07
CA LEU A 144 -4.73 -9.79 4.83
C LEU A 144 -6.08 -9.06 4.76
N ARG A 145 -7.07 -9.65 4.07
CA ARG A 145 -8.44 -9.10 4.01
C ARG A 145 -9.07 -9.00 5.39
N PHE A 146 -8.88 -10.00 6.24
CA PHE A 146 -9.39 -10.02 7.61
C PHE A 146 -8.73 -8.92 8.46
N ARG A 147 -7.39 -8.80 8.41
CA ARG A 147 -6.66 -7.73 9.08
C ARG A 147 -7.14 -6.34 8.66
N ARG A 148 -7.50 -6.17 7.39
CA ARG A 148 -8.07 -4.93 6.84
C ARG A 148 -9.58 -4.78 7.05
N LYS A 149 -10.21 -5.66 7.85
CA LYS A 149 -11.65 -5.65 8.16
C LYS A 149 -12.56 -5.76 6.92
N VAL A 150 -12.07 -6.35 5.82
CA VAL A 150 -12.82 -6.58 4.57
C VAL A 150 -13.61 -7.90 4.62
N THR A 151 -13.23 -8.82 5.51
CA THR A 151 -13.93 -10.09 5.73
C THR A 151 -14.02 -10.37 7.22
N SER A 152 -15.03 -11.16 7.62
CA SER A 152 -15.28 -11.55 9.01
C SER A 152 -14.40 -12.70 9.50
N SER A 153 -13.70 -13.40 8.61
CA SER A 153 -12.85 -14.55 8.99
C SER A 153 -11.57 -14.64 8.16
N PRO A 154 -10.43 -14.99 8.76
CA PRO A 154 -9.16 -15.23 8.05
C PRO A 154 -9.07 -16.60 7.38
N LEU A 155 -10.07 -17.47 7.57
CA LEU A 155 -10.09 -18.84 7.09
C LEU A 155 -10.23 -18.91 5.57
N CYS A 156 -9.74 -19.98 4.94
CA CYS A 156 -9.94 -20.20 3.53
C CYS A 156 -11.43 -20.41 3.24
N LEU A 157 -12.03 -19.54 2.41
CA LEU A 157 -13.44 -19.63 2.01
C LEU A 157 -13.87 -20.96 1.39
N ARG A 158 -12.91 -21.79 0.92
CA ARG A 158 -13.21 -23.08 0.29
C ARG A 158 -13.13 -24.26 1.25
N CYS A 159 -12.10 -24.32 2.09
CA CYS A 159 -11.95 -25.45 3.01
C CYS A 159 -12.42 -25.15 4.43
N GLY A 160 -12.60 -23.88 4.82
CA GLY A 160 -13.06 -23.48 6.15
C GLY A 160 -12.10 -23.77 7.31
N LEU A 161 -11.07 -24.60 7.11
CA LEU A 161 -10.29 -25.18 8.21
C LEU A 161 -9.03 -24.37 8.59
N HIS A 162 -8.59 -23.47 7.72
CA HIS A 162 -7.20 -23.06 7.68
C HIS A 162 -7.04 -21.61 7.29
N HIS A 163 -6.24 -20.86 8.06
CA HIS A 163 -5.84 -19.50 7.69
C HIS A 163 -5.17 -19.53 6.32
N LYS A 164 -5.68 -18.68 5.43
CA LYS A 164 -5.15 -18.53 4.08
C LYS A 164 -4.05 -17.48 4.09
N THR A 165 -2.86 -17.84 4.59
CA THR A 165 -1.65 -17.00 4.57
C THR A 165 -0.99 -17.01 3.20
N ILE A 166 0.02 -16.15 2.97
CA ILE A 166 0.81 -16.16 1.73
C ILE A 166 1.56 -17.49 1.59
N LEU A 167 2.26 -17.94 2.63
CA LEU A 167 2.98 -19.23 2.61
C LEU A 167 2.05 -20.39 2.25
N ARG A 168 0.84 -20.43 2.79
CA ARG A 168 -0.15 -21.46 2.41
C ARG A 168 -0.54 -21.36 0.94
N CYS A 169 -0.73 -20.14 0.42
CA CYS A 169 -1.13 -19.95 -0.98
C CYS A 169 -0.01 -20.29 -1.97
N LEU A 170 1.24 -20.02 -1.60
CA LEU A 170 2.38 -20.12 -2.51
C LEU A 170 3.19 -21.40 -2.32
N ARG A 171 3.14 -22.04 -1.16
CA ARG A 171 4.00 -23.16 -0.75
C ARG A 171 3.22 -24.36 -0.20
N ASP A 172 2.43 -24.18 0.87
CA ASP A 172 1.98 -25.33 1.68
C ASP A 172 0.74 -26.08 1.12
N ARG A 173 -0.02 -25.47 0.20
CA ARG A 173 -1.23 -26.10 -0.34
C ARG A 173 -0.87 -27.16 -1.39
N HIS A 174 -1.57 -28.29 -1.41
CA HIS A 174 -1.31 -29.43 -2.33
C HIS A 174 -0.92 -29.03 -3.76
N ASN A 175 -1.70 -28.16 -4.43
CA ASN A 175 -1.39 -27.72 -5.79
C ASN A 175 -0.09 -26.92 -5.88
N ALA A 176 0.14 -26.00 -4.94
CA ALA A 176 1.35 -25.19 -4.93
C ALA A 176 2.58 -26.04 -4.58
N LEU A 177 2.46 -26.93 -3.59
CA LEU A 177 3.50 -27.87 -3.19
C LEU A 177 3.88 -28.82 -4.32
N HIS A 178 2.89 -29.31 -5.08
CA HIS A 178 3.15 -30.19 -6.23
C HIS A 178 3.97 -29.48 -7.31
N VAL A 179 3.74 -28.18 -7.57
CA VAL A 179 4.60 -27.41 -8.48
C VAL A 179 6.03 -27.36 -7.96
N TRP A 180 6.25 -27.10 -6.67
CA TRP A 180 7.59 -27.10 -6.08
C TRP A 180 8.31 -28.45 -6.16
N TYR A 181 7.56 -29.54 -5.99
CA TYR A 181 8.06 -30.91 -6.14
C TYR A 181 8.53 -31.16 -7.57
N VAL A 182 7.70 -30.84 -8.58
CA VAL A 182 8.06 -31.07 -9.99
C VAL A 182 9.21 -30.18 -10.46
N VAL A 183 9.29 -28.94 -9.96
CA VAL A 183 10.41 -28.03 -10.24
C VAL A 183 11.71 -28.48 -9.55
N GLY A 184 11.63 -29.38 -8.56
CA GLY A 184 12.78 -29.92 -7.84
C GLY A 184 13.39 -28.97 -6.82
N LEU A 185 12.56 -28.10 -6.22
CA LEU A 185 12.98 -27.12 -5.21
C LEU A 185 12.42 -27.42 -3.81
N GLU A 186 11.47 -28.35 -3.68
CA GLU A 186 10.91 -28.76 -2.38
C GLU A 186 11.97 -29.42 -1.48
N GLN A 187 12.93 -30.12 -2.07
CA GLN A 187 14.02 -30.81 -1.36
C GLN A 187 15.14 -29.87 -0.87
N MET A 188 14.99 -28.56 -1.05
CA MET A 188 16.02 -27.60 -0.63
C MET A 188 16.09 -27.52 0.90
N PRO A 189 17.30 -27.38 1.48
CA PRO A 189 17.43 -27.07 2.90
C PRO A 189 16.69 -25.77 3.20
N ASN A 190 15.98 -25.73 4.34
CA ASN A 190 15.16 -24.58 4.75
C ASN A 190 14.04 -24.21 3.75
N PHE A 191 13.42 -25.17 3.07
CA PHE A 191 12.23 -24.90 2.25
C PHE A 191 10.98 -24.53 3.09
N PHE A 192 10.89 -25.07 4.31
CA PHE A 192 9.81 -24.80 5.27
C PHE A 192 10.26 -23.98 6.48
N PRO A 193 10.76 -22.73 6.33
CA PRO A 193 11.05 -21.91 7.48
C PRO A 193 9.75 -21.38 8.08
N SER A 194 9.85 -20.93 9.34
CA SER A 194 8.72 -20.40 10.12
C SER A 194 8.22 -19.04 9.63
N ASP A 195 9.08 -18.22 9.02
CA ASP A 195 8.75 -16.87 8.56
C ASP A 195 8.92 -16.68 7.03
N ILE A 196 8.09 -15.80 6.47
CA ILE A 196 8.06 -15.47 5.05
C ILE A 196 9.32 -14.73 4.59
N LYS A 197 9.91 -13.88 5.43
CA LYS A 197 11.10 -13.12 5.04
C LYS A 197 12.32 -14.02 4.97
N SER A 198 12.48 -14.93 5.95
CA SER A 198 13.52 -15.98 5.90
C SER A 198 13.34 -16.86 4.67
N TRP A 199 12.11 -17.27 4.36
CA TRP A 199 11.83 -18.11 3.18
C TRP A 199 12.31 -17.49 1.87
N ILE A 200 12.00 -16.21 1.64
CA ILE A 200 12.39 -15.53 0.39
C ILE A 200 13.92 -15.35 0.34
N LYS A 201 14.55 -14.96 1.47
CA LYS A 201 16.01 -14.74 1.53
C LYS A 201 16.79 -16.03 1.27
N ASP A 202 16.45 -17.11 1.98
CA ASP A 202 17.18 -18.38 1.90
C ASP A 202 16.99 -19.04 0.54
N SER A 203 15.77 -18.98 -0.01
CA SER A 203 15.46 -19.61 -1.29
C SER A 203 16.02 -18.86 -2.50
N ASN A 204 16.37 -17.57 -2.35
CA ASN A 204 17.01 -16.81 -3.43
C ASN A 204 18.48 -17.22 -3.64
N SER A 205 19.17 -17.69 -2.59
CA SER A 205 20.57 -18.09 -2.64
C SER A 205 20.81 -19.36 -3.48
N HIS A 206 19.79 -20.23 -3.60
CA HIS A 206 19.88 -21.50 -4.33
C HIS A 206 18.95 -21.51 -5.54
N LYS A 207 19.50 -21.62 -6.76
CA LYS A 207 18.74 -21.62 -8.03
C LYS A 207 17.73 -20.45 -8.13
N GLY A 208 18.17 -19.25 -7.74
CA GLY A 208 17.31 -18.05 -7.58
C GLY A 208 16.33 -17.82 -8.73
N ASN A 209 16.71 -18.01 -9.99
CA ASN A 209 15.81 -17.80 -11.14
C ASN A 209 14.57 -18.70 -11.15
N LEU A 210 14.71 -19.97 -10.75
CA LEU A 210 13.57 -20.90 -10.65
C LEU A 210 12.68 -20.52 -9.46
N PHE A 211 13.30 -20.21 -8.32
CA PHE A 211 12.58 -19.78 -7.14
C PHE A 211 11.82 -18.47 -7.37
N MET A 212 12.39 -17.50 -8.08
CA MET A 212 11.73 -16.20 -8.31
C MET A 212 10.47 -16.31 -9.17
N SER A 213 10.46 -17.21 -10.16
CA SER A 213 9.31 -17.38 -11.08
C SER A 213 8.20 -18.26 -10.50
N THR A 214 8.53 -19.28 -9.70
CA THR A 214 7.56 -20.30 -9.24
C THR A 214 6.42 -19.76 -8.35
N PRO A 215 6.67 -18.94 -7.31
CA PRO A 215 5.63 -18.36 -6.45
C PRO A 215 4.62 -17.52 -7.26
N ARG A 216 5.08 -16.82 -8.30
CA ARG A 216 4.22 -16.02 -9.18
C ARG A 216 3.21 -16.89 -9.91
N TRP A 217 3.63 -18.04 -10.44
CA TRP A 217 2.74 -18.96 -11.14
C TRP A 217 1.84 -19.74 -10.18
N ASN A 218 2.32 -20.09 -8.98
CA ASN A 218 1.45 -20.62 -7.92
C ASN A 218 0.35 -19.62 -7.52
N TRP A 219 0.69 -18.33 -7.41
CA TRP A 219 -0.28 -17.28 -7.14
C TRP A 219 -1.30 -17.12 -8.27
N ARG A 220 -0.84 -17.12 -9.53
CA ARG A 220 -1.72 -17.05 -10.71
C ARG A 220 -2.67 -18.24 -10.79
N ALA A 221 -2.16 -19.46 -10.62
CA ALA A 221 -2.99 -20.67 -10.58
C ALA A 221 -4.04 -20.61 -9.46
N ARG A 222 -3.64 -20.13 -8.27
CA ARG A 222 -4.58 -19.90 -7.16
C ARG A 222 -5.65 -18.86 -7.52
N ASN A 223 -5.29 -17.78 -8.21
CA ASN A 223 -6.23 -16.71 -8.56
C ASN A 223 -7.19 -17.15 -9.67
N SER A 224 -6.69 -17.78 -10.74
CA SER A 224 -7.52 -18.39 -11.79
C SER A 224 -8.54 -19.35 -11.18
N HIS A 225 -8.11 -20.22 -10.26
CA HIS A 225 -9.04 -21.11 -9.56
C HIS A 225 -10.03 -20.36 -8.66
N CYS A 226 -9.61 -19.31 -7.94
CA CYS A 226 -10.48 -18.65 -6.96
C CYS A 226 -11.41 -17.59 -7.54
N LEU A 227 -11.07 -17.02 -8.69
CA LEU A 227 -11.79 -15.90 -9.31
C LEU A 227 -12.53 -16.33 -10.57
N SER A 228 -11.90 -17.18 -11.39
CA SER A 228 -12.45 -17.63 -12.68
C SER A 228 -12.99 -19.06 -12.63
N PHE A 229 -12.83 -19.78 -11.50
CA PHE A 229 -13.14 -21.21 -11.36
C PHE A 229 -12.41 -22.12 -12.37
N GLU A 230 -11.33 -21.62 -12.97
CA GLU A 230 -10.52 -22.33 -13.94
C GLU A 230 -9.33 -23.03 -13.24
N THR A 231 -8.99 -24.22 -13.71
CA THR A 231 -7.80 -24.94 -13.26
C THR A 231 -6.71 -24.87 -14.30
N MET A 232 -5.60 -24.21 -13.97
CA MET A 232 -4.39 -24.26 -14.80
C MET A 232 -3.77 -25.66 -14.70
N THR A 233 -3.47 -26.26 -15.85
CA THR A 233 -2.80 -27.57 -15.88
C THR A 233 -1.35 -27.45 -15.42
N MET A 234 -0.82 -28.52 -14.82
CA MET A 234 0.58 -28.57 -14.38
C MET A 234 1.55 -28.30 -15.53
N HIS A 235 1.30 -28.90 -16.70
CA HIS A 235 2.10 -28.67 -17.89
C HIS A 235 2.14 -27.18 -18.27
N HIS A 236 0.99 -26.51 -18.28
CA HIS A 236 0.93 -25.08 -18.59
C HIS A 236 1.71 -24.24 -17.56
N ILE A 237 1.55 -24.51 -16.26
CA ILE A 237 2.28 -23.82 -15.19
C ILE A 237 3.80 -23.97 -15.39
N LEU A 238 4.28 -25.19 -15.63
CA LEU A 238 5.69 -25.47 -15.82
C LEU A 238 6.25 -24.78 -17.07
N THR A 239 5.55 -24.88 -18.21
CA THR A 239 5.93 -24.21 -19.45
C THR A 239 6.10 -22.71 -19.24
N MET A 240 5.18 -22.08 -18.50
CA MET A 240 5.27 -20.66 -18.20
C MET A 240 6.43 -20.30 -17.25
N ILE A 241 6.70 -21.13 -16.23
CA ILE A 241 7.87 -20.96 -15.36
C ILE A 241 9.17 -21.03 -16.17
N TYR A 242 9.31 -22.04 -17.04
CA TYR A 242 10.51 -22.19 -17.87
C TYR A 242 10.65 -21.07 -18.91
N ASN A 243 9.54 -20.58 -19.46
CA ASN A 243 9.56 -19.41 -20.35
C ASN A 243 10.04 -18.15 -19.63
N ASP A 244 9.54 -17.87 -18.42
CA ASP A 244 10.04 -16.77 -17.60
C ASP A 244 11.56 -16.91 -17.39
N ILE A 245 12.05 -18.10 -17.02
CA ILE A 245 13.49 -18.36 -16.82
C ILE A 245 14.29 -18.15 -18.11
N LYS A 246 13.77 -18.58 -19.26
CA LYS A 246 14.43 -18.38 -20.56
C LYS A 246 14.56 -16.89 -20.88
N CYS A 247 13.50 -16.12 -20.68
CA CYS A 247 13.54 -14.66 -20.84
C CYS A 247 14.55 -14.02 -19.88
N LEU A 248 14.60 -14.47 -18.63
CA LEU A 248 15.57 -13.99 -17.64
C LEU A 248 17.02 -14.26 -18.08
N LYS A 249 17.30 -15.45 -18.60
CA LYS A 249 18.62 -15.78 -19.13
C LYS A 249 19.00 -14.92 -20.34
N MET A 250 18.06 -14.63 -21.24
CA MET A 250 18.34 -13.77 -22.40
C MET A 250 18.64 -12.32 -22.02
N VAL A 251 18.01 -11.79 -20.97
CA VAL A 251 18.16 -10.39 -20.57
C VAL A 251 19.37 -10.17 -19.65
N TYR A 252 19.68 -11.13 -18.78
CA TYR A 252 20.69 -10.95 -17.72
C TYR A 252 21.97 -11.80 -17.87
N LEU A 253 22.04 -12.75 -18.81
CA LEU A 253 23.29 -13.42 -19.19
C LEU A 253 23.68 -12.96 -20.60
N PRO A 254 24.74 -12.13 -20.76
CA PRO A 254 25.28 -11.88 -22.09
C PRO A 254 25.86 -13.19 -22.61
N SER A 255 25.45 -13.58 -23.82
CA SER A 255 26.04 -14.67 -24.58
C SER A 255 27.57 -14.54 -24.59
N SER A 256 28.26 -15.39 -23.85
CA SER A 256 29.71 -15.48 -23.90
C SER A 256 30.12 -16.33 -25.10
N ARG A 257 30.76 -15.68 -26.09
CA ARG A 257 31.70 -16.25 -27.08
C ARG A 257 31.16 -17.30 -28.08
N GLN A 258 30.92 -16.87 -29.33
CA GLN A 258 31.26 -17.61 -30.55
C GLN A 258 31.67 -16.58 -31.63
N LEU A 259 32.97 -16.44 -31.94
CA LEU A 259 33.69 -17.05 -33.07
C LEU A 259 33.72 -16.18 -34.35
N HIS A 260 34.62 -15.19 -34.40
CA HIS A 260 35.41 -14.94 -35.62
C HIS A 260 36.64 -14.10 -35.31
N ASN A 261 37.80 -14.76 -35.22
CA ASN A 261 39.09 -14.32 -35.75
C ASN A 261 40.18 -15.29 -35.28
N GLN A 262 40.15 -16.49 -35.87
CA GLN A 262 41.38 -17.19 -36.21
C GLN A 262 41.39 -17.38 -37.71
N ARG A 263 42.59 -17.16 -38.29
CA ARG A 263 43.02 -17.20 -39.71
C ARG A 263 43.24 -15.78 -40.25
N LEU A 264 44.43 -15.36 -40.68
CA LEU A 264 45.73 -16.00 -40.97
C LEU A 264 46.81 -14.89 -40.88
N VAL A 265 48.05 -15.33 -40.66
CA VAL A 265 49.36 -14.74 -41.07
C VAL A 265 49.36 -13.27 -41.50
#